data_AF-A0A966NN12-F1
#
_entry.id   AF-A0A966NN12-F1
#
_cell.length_a   1.000
_cell.length_b   1.000
_cell.length_c   1.000
_cell.angle_alpha   90.00
_cell.angle_beta   90.00
_cell.angle_gamma   90.00
#
_symmetry.space_group_name_H-M   'P 1'
#
loop_
_entity.id
_entity.type
_entity.pdbx_description
1 polymer ?
#
loop_
_entity_poly.entity_id
_entity_poly.type
_entity_poly.pdbx_seq_one_letter_code
_entity_poly.pdbx_strand_id
1 'polypeptide(L)'
;MPETPALPRWSVADVHESFDSRSFADAMERLGADVGRLAALFDEHEIRGVEPRTPNAGDGAAADAVITAFNSVAEANNILGAYVYATVSTDSRHERAQGLLSELEVTDSKLSPLVARLAEWVASLSADGLAKVSDQAREHLGPLRRLQARAEHQMSETEENLYAELSTTGSSAWGRLQGDVTSQLKTRVELPDGAKELPMAAVRGMASNPDIRVRKAAYEAEMRAWPTIGTACAAAMNAIKGEANAVNRRRQWTSPLDASLYANSVSRATFDAMQAAVHASLPDFRKWLRVKGRLNGDAKGISWWNLMAPLSFAPSNISWNEGVQLVRGAFSAYSDELAGLVDRSLDEQWIDAEPREGKV
;
A
#
# COMPACT_ATOMS: atom_id res chain seq x y z
N MET A 1 -11.26 37.61 16.66
CA MET A 1 -10.52 36.36 16.92
C MET A 1 -9.37 36.36 15.94
N PRO A 2 -8.11 36.15 16.36
CA PRO A 2 -7.03 36.04 15.39
C PRO A 2 -7.32 34.85 14.49
N GLU A 3 -7.31 35.07 13.18
CA GLU A 3 -7.53 34.04 12.17
C GLU A 3 -6.56 32.89 12.42
N THR A 4 -7.09 31.68 12.58
CA THR A 4 -6.25 30.48 12.53
C THR A 4 -5.56 30.50 11.17
N PRO A 5 -4.22 30.52 11.09
CA PRO A 5 -3.54 30.54 9.80
C PRO A 5 -4.03 29.36 8.96
N ALA A 6 -4.37 29.64 7.70
CA ALA A 6 -4.82 28.61 6.77
C ALA A 6 -3.76 27.51 6.70
N LEU A 7 -4.17 26.26 6.94
CA LEU A 7 -3.29 25.11 6.80
C LEU A 7 -2.85 24.98 5.33
N PRO A 8 -1.59 24.56 5.07
CA PRO A 8 -1.07 24.50 3.72
C PRO A 8 -1.84 23.49 2.86
N ARG A 9 -1.90 23.80 1.57
CA ARG A 9 -2.34 22.91 0.50
C ARG A 9 -1.18 22.68 -0.43
N TRP A 10 -1.03 21.44 -0.89
CA TRP A 10 0.05 21.14 -1.81
C TRP A 10 -0.19 21.75 -3.19
N SER A 11 0.86 21.85 -3.98
CA SER A 11 0.80 22.18 -5.40
C SER A 11 1.54 21.11 -6.18
N VAL A 12 0.95 20.67 -7.30
CA VAL A 12 1.58 19.75 -8.26
C VAL A 12 1.79 20.42 -9.62
N ALA A 13 1.72 21.76 -9.65
CA ALA A 13 1.82 22.56 -10.87
C ALA A 13 3.21 22.52 -11.52
N ASP A 14 4.23 22.08 -10.76
CA ASP A 14 5.59 21.83 -11.23
C ASP A 14 5.68 20.61 -12.17
N VAL A 15 4.76 19.64 -12.02
CA VAL A 15 4.62 18.51 -12.96
C VAL A 15 3.82 18.93 -14.19
N HIS A 16 2.58 19.37 -13.99
CA HIS A 16 1.74 19.97 -15.03
C HIS A 16 0.85 21.06 -14.45
N GLU A 17 0.72 22.19 -15.15
CA GLU A 17 -0.04 23.35 -14.67
C GLU A 17 -1.52 23.02 -14.38
N SER A 18 -2.14 22.18 -15.20
CA SER A 18 -3.50 21.69 -15.02
C SER A 18 -3.79 20.47 -15.93
N PHE A 19 -4.93 19.81 -15.71
CA PHE A 19 -5.44 18.78 -16.62
C PHE A 19 -5.82 19.28 -18.02
N ASP A 20 -5.89 20.60 -18.24
CA ASP A 20 -6.14 21.24 -19.54
C ASP A 20 -4.85 21.73 -20.21
N SER A 21 -3.72 21.67 -19.51
CA SER A 21 -2.44 22.12 -20.06
C SER A 21 -2.02 21.23 -21.23
N ARG A 22 -1.39 21.84 -22.24
CA ARG A 22 -0.84 21.09 -23.38
C ARG A 22 0.19 20.06 -22.94
N SER A 23 1.00 20.38 -21.92
CA SER A 23 1.99 19.45 -21.40
C SER A 23 1.36 18.17 -20.84
N PHE A 24 0.23 18.26 -20.14
CA PHE A 24 -0.49 17.09 -19.63
C PHE A 24 -1.15 16.29 -20.75
N ALA A 25 -1.84 16.97 -21.67
CA ALA A 25 -2.48 16.30 -22.81
C ALA A 25 -1.46 15.56 -23.68
N ASP A 26 -0.33 16.21 -24.02
CA ASP A 26 0.76 15.59 -24.77
C ASP A 26 1.36 14.41 -24.02
N ALA A 27 1.50 14.49 -22.69
CA ALA A 27 2.06 13.41 -21.89
C ALA A 27 1.14 12.17 -21.85
N MET A 28 -0.18 12.37 -21.68
CA MET A 28 -1.17 11.29 -21.74
C MET A 28 -1.19 10.60 -23.11
N GLU A 29 -1.17 11.38 -24.20
CA GLU A 29 -1.12 10.82 -25.57
C GLU A 29 0.18 10.05 -25.81
N ARG A 30 1.32 10.63 -25.42
CA ARG A 30 2.64 9.98 -25.54
C ARG A 30 2.68 8.67 -24.78
N LEU A 31 2.22 8.65 -23.53
CA LEU A 31 2.17 7.43 -22.72
C LEU A 31 1.37 6.33 -23.43
N GLY A 32 0.17 6.66 -23.94
CA GLY A 32 -0.65 5.71 -24.67
C GLY A 32 0.07 5.14 -25.92
N ALA A 33 0.77 5.99 -26.66
CA ALA A 33 1.55 5.57 -27.82
C ALA A 33 2.80 4.76 -27.45
N ASP A 34 3.49 5.12 -26.37
CA ASP A 34 4.68 4.44 -25.88
C ASP A 34 4.37 3.05 -25.35
N VAL A 35 3.22 2.85 -24.71
CA VAL A 35 2.75 1.51 -24.29
C VAL A 35 2.54 0.62 -25.52
N GLY A 36 1.96 1.16 -26.61
CA GLY A 36 1.82 0.44 -27.88
C GLY A 36 3.17 0.11 -28.52
N ARG A 37 4.12 1.06 -28.52
CA ARG A 37 5.48 0.84 -29.00
C ARG A 37 6.22 -0.22 -28.18
N LEU A 38 6.08 -0.19 -26.87
CA LEU A 38 6.69 -1.16 -25.96
C LEU A 38 6.18 -2.58 -26.24
N ALA A 39 4.87 -2.76 -26.41
CA ALA A 39 4.30 -4.05 -26.78
C ALA A 39 4.85 -4.55 -28.12
N ALA A 40 4.91 -3.67 -29.14
CA ALA A 40 5.48 -4.02 -30.45
C ALA A 40 6.96 -4.39 -30.36
N LEU A 41 7.74 -3.69 -29.52
CA LEU A 41 9.16 -3.98 -29.28
C LEU A 41 9.36 -5.35 -28.61
N PHE A 42 8.50 -5.70 -27.66
CA PHE A 42 8.46 -7.03 -27.05
C PHE A 42 8.15 -8.13 -28.09
N ASP A 43 7.27 -7.86 -29.04
CA ASP A 43 6.93 -8.80 -30.12
C ASP A 43 8.06 -8.94 -31.13
N GLU A 44 8.68 -7.83 -31.54
CA GLU A 44 9.81 -7.77 -32.47
C GLU A 44 11.01 -8.58 -31.96
N HIS A 45 11.35 -8.42 -30.67
CA HIS A 45 12.45 -9.16 -30.04
C HIS A 45 12.05 -10.54 -29.51
N GLU A 46 10.80 -10.97 -29.73
CA GLU A 46 10.25 -12.22 -29.23
C GLU A 46 10.45 -12.43 -27.72
N ILE A 47 10.28 -11.36 -26.92
CA ILE A 47 10.38 -11.44 -25.46
C ILE A 47 9.19 -12.24 -24.93
N ARG A 48 9.41 -13.51 -24.62
CA ARG A 48 8.46 -14.50 -24.08
C ARG A 48 9.23 -15.73 -23.58
N GLY A 49 8.56 -16.68 -22.95
CA GLY A 49 9.20 -17.97 -22.63
C GLY A 49 9.79 -18.65 -23.87
N VAL A 50 11.06 -19.06 -23.79
CA VAL A 50 11.78 -19.80 -24.84
C VAL A 50 12.42 -21.06 -24.28
N GLU A 51 12.88 -21.97 -25.16
CA GLU A 51 13.65 -23.14 -24.72
C GLU A 51 14.90 -22.67 -23.97
N PRO A 52 15.17 -23.19 -22.74
CA PRO A 52 16.29 -22.74 -21.94
C PRO A 52 17.63 -22.87 -22.68
N ARG A 53 18.38 -21.77 -22.75
CA ARG A 53 19.68 -21.71 -23.44
C ARG A 53 20.56 -20.60 -22.89
N THR A 54 21.85 -20.65 -23.21
CA THR A 54 22.75 -19.52 -22.92
C THR A 54 22.38 -18.33 -23.81
N PRO A 55 22.27 -17.11 -23.27
CA PRO A 55 21.98 -15.93 -24.06
C PRO A 55 23.18 -15.54 -24.92
N ASN A 56 22.88 -14.98 -26.09
CA ASN A 56 23.84 -14.49 -27.07
C ASN A 56 23.81 -12.94 -27.15
N ALA A 57 24.64 -12.34 -28.00
CA ALA A 57 24.72 -10.89 -28.13
C ALA A 57 23.40 -10.25 -28.63
N GLY A 58 22.60 -10.96 -29.42
CA GLY A 58 21.28 -10.51 -29.85
C GLY A 58 20.28 -10.45 -28.69
N ASP A 59 20.30 -11.43 -27.78
CA ASP A 59 19.51 -11.37 -26.54
C ASP A 59 19.97 -10.20 -25.67
N GLY A 60 21.26 -9.90 -25.66
CA GLY A 60 21.82 -8.74 -24.98
C GLY A 60 21.25 -7.42 -25.50
N ALA A 61 21.32 -7.21 -26.82
CA ALA A 61 20.76 -6.02 -27.46
C ALA A 61 19.24 -5.90 -27.26
N ALA A 62 18.52 -7.03 -27.31
CA ALA A 62 17.09 -7.08 -27.01
C ALA A 62 16.81 -6.66 -25.56
N ALA A 63 17.55 -7.21 -24.59
CA ALA A 63 17.41 -6.85 -23.18
C ALA A 63 17.66 -5.35 -22.94
N ASP A 64 18.69 -4.79 -23.55
CA ASP A 64 18.99 -3.35 -23.45
C ASP A 64 17.83 -2.51 -23.99
N ALA A 65 17.33 -2.83 -25.18
CA ALA A 65 16.22 -2.10 -25.78
C ALA A 65 14.93 -2.19 -24.93
N VAL A 66 14.53 -3.40 -24.53
CA VAL A 66 13.25 -3.60 -23.85
C VAL A 66 13.24 -3.13 -22.41
N ILE A 67 14.34 -3.28 -21.66
CA ILE A 67 14.43 -2.81 -20.27
C ILE A 67 14.43 -1.28 -20.23
N THR A 68 15.21 -0.63 -21.11
CA THR A 68 15.21 0.83 -21.20
C THR A 68 13.83 1.37 -21.58
N ALA A 69 13.19 0.80 -22.61
CA ALA A 69 11.85 1.22 -23.02
C ALA A 69 10.82 0.98 -21.89
N PHE A 70 10.85 -0.19 -21.25
CA PHE A 70 9.94 -0.50 -20.15
C PHE A 70 10.08 0.49 -18.99
N ASN A 71 11.32 0.77 -18.56
CA ASN A 71 11.59 1.71 -17.47
C ASN A 71 11.09 3.12 -17.82
N SER A 72 11.31 3.59 -19.05
CA SER A 72 10.85 4.90 -19.49
C SER A 72 9.31 5.00 -19.48
N VAL A 73 8.61 3.97 -19.93
CA VAL A 73 7.13 3.93 -19.90
C VAL A 73 6.61 3.87 -18.48
N ALA A 74 7.20 3.02 -17.64
CA ALA A 74 6.81 2.90 -16.23
C ALA A 74 7.03 4.21 -15.46
N GLU A 75 8.14 4.91 -15.70
CA GLU A 75 8.40 6.23 -15.12
C GLU A 75 7.35 7.26 -15.51
N ALA A 76 7.04 7.38 -16.81
CA ALA A 76 6.01 8.30 -17.29
C ALA A 76 4.63 7.99 -16.72
N ASN A 77 4.25 6.70 -16.67
CA ASN A 77 3.00 6.25 -16.08
C ASN A 77 2.93 6.60 -14.59
N ASN A 78 4.02 6.38 -13.83
CA ASN A 78 4.07 6.69 -12.40
C ASN A 78 3.95 8.20 -12.13
N ILE A 79 4.63 9.04 -12.91
CA ILE A 79 4.56 10.51 -12.76
C ILE A 79 3.14 11.01 -13.04
N LEU A 80 2.52 10.57 -14.13
CA LEU A 80 1.15 10.95 -14.47
C LEU A 80 0.13 10.41 -13.45
N GLY A 81 0.31 9.16 -13.02
CA GLY A 81 -0.48 8.54 -11.97
C GLY A 81 -0.43 9.32 -10.67
N ALA A 82 0.77 9.69 -10.20
CA ALA A 82 0.95 10.49 -8.99
C ALA A 82 0.32 11.88 -9.12
N TYR A 83 0.51 12.54 -10.27
CA TYR A 83 -0.07 13.85 -10.55
C TYR A 83 -1.61 13.85 -10.50
N VAL A 84 -2.25 12.89 -11.17
CA VAL A 84 -3.71 12.74 -11.16
C VAL A 84 -4.20 12.34 -9.76
N TYR A 85 -3.52 11.39 -9.12
CA TYR A 85 -3.89 10.89 -7.80
C TYR A 85 -3.79 11.95 -6.70
N ALA A 86 -2.89 12.93 -6.83
CA ALA A 86 -2.82 14.07 -5.90
C ALA A 86 -4.16 14.85 -5.87
N THR A 87 -4.86 14.97 -7.01
CA THR A 87 -6.20 15.59 -7.01
C THR A 87 -7.24 14.63 -6.43
N VAL A 88 -7.22 13.35 -6.81
CA VAL A 88 -8.19 12.35 -6.32
C VAL A 88 -8.12 12.17 -4.79
N SER A 89 -6.92 12.15 -4.21
CA SER A 89 -6.72 12.01 -2.77
C SER A 89 -7.18 13.25 -1.98
N THR A 90 -7.15 14.43 -2.59
CA THR A 90 -7.59 15.68 -1.95
C THR A 90 -9.03 16.08 -2.22
N ASP A 91 -9.63 15.52 -3.28
CA ASP A 91 -11.05 15.60 -3.62
C ASP A 91 -11.48 14.35 -4.41
N SER A 92 -11.91 13.33 -3.69
CA SER A 92 -12.43 12.08 -4.26
C SER A 92 -13.71 12.26 -5.09
N ARG A 93 -14.38 13.42 -5.02
CA ARG A 93 -15.56 13.74 -5.84
C ARG A 93 -15.20 14.43 -7.15
N HIS A 94 -13.92 14.68 -7.42
CA HIS A 94 -13.47 15.34 -8.63
C HIS A 94 -13.61 14.42 -9.85
N GLU A 95 -14.77 14.45 -10.52
CA GLU A 95 -15.16 13.52 -11.60
C GLU A 95 -14.11 13.39 -12.71
N ARG A 96 -13.53 14.51 -13.17
CA ARG A 96 -12.48 14.48 -14.21
C ARG A 96 -11.21 13.75 -13.77
N ALA A 97 -10.80 13.92 -12.51
CA ALA A 97 -9.59 13.29 -11.99
C ALA A 97 -9.81 11.78 -11.82
N GLN A 98 -11.01 11.39 -11.37
CA GLN A 98 -11.43 9.98 -11.32
C GLN A 98 -11.42 9.34 -12.72
N GLY A 99 -11.96 10.02 -13.73
CA GLY A 99 -11.93 9.56 -15.11
C GLY A 99 -10.50 9.35 -15.63
N LEU A 100 -9.62 10.35 -15.44
CA LEU A 100 -8.21 10.26 -15.82
C LEU A 100 -7.47 9.13 -15.09
N LEU A 101 -7.77 8.92 -13.81
CA LEU A 101 -7.19 7.82 -13.03
C LEU A 101 -7.61 6.47 -13.61
N SER A 102 -8.89 6.30 -13.95
CA SER A 102 -9.37 5.08 -14.61
C SER A 102 -8.74 4.86 -16.00
N GLU A 103 -8.47 5.91 -16.77
CA GLU A 103 -7.73 5.80 -18.04
C GLU A 103 -6.29 5.31 -17.83
N LEU A 104 -5.62 5.81 -16.79
CA LEU A 104 -4.28 5.35 -16.41
C LEU A 104 -4.28 3.91 -15.89
N GLU A 105 -5.29 3.49 -15.13
CA GLU A 105 -5.46 2.09 -14.71
C GLU A 105 -5.62 1.14 -15.91
N VAL A 106 -6.37 1.55 -16.94
CA VAL A 106 -6.46 0.79 -18.20
C VAL A 106 -5.09 0.69 -18.87
N THR A 107 -4.29 1.76 -18.82
CA THR A 107 -2.93 1.75 -19.38
C THR A 107 -2.00 0.81 -18.62
N ASP A 108 -2.02 0.86 -17.29
CA ASP A 108 -1.24 -0.03 -16.42
C ASP A 108 -1.59 -1.51 -16.63
N SER A 109 -2.87 -1.81 -16.87
CA SER A 109 -3.32 -3.17 -17.17
C SER A 109 -2.67 -3.78 -18.42
N LYS A 110 -2.22 -2.94 -19.37
CA LYS A 110 -1.51 -3.37 -20.59
C LYS A 110 -0.02 -3.65 -20.34
N LEU A 111 0.57 -3.06 -19.30
CA LEU A 111 1.96 -3.29 -18.91
C LEU A 111 2.14 -4.62 -18.18
N SER A 112 1.12 -5.02 -17.40
CA SER A 112 1.16 -6.25 -16.58
C SER A 112 1.52 -7.52 -17.38
N PRO A 113 0.92 -7.80 -18.55
CA PRO A 113 1.33 -8.94 -19.39
C PRO A 113 2.78 -8.88 -19.88
N LEU A 114 3.32 -7.68 -20.12
CA LEU A 114 4.71 -7.52 -20.58
C LEU A 114 5.70 -7.88 -19.47
N VAL A 115 5.40 -7.54 -18.21
CA VAL A 115 6.21 -7.97 -17.06
C VAL A 115 6.23 -9.49 -16.95
N ALA A 116 5.11 -10.16 -17.17
CA ALA A 116 5.04 -11.62 -17.15
C ALA A 116 5.90 -12.25 -18.26
N ARG A 117 5.77 -11.74 -19.49
CA ARG A 117 6.61 -12.16 -20.63
C ARG A 117 8.11 -11.96 -20.37
N LEU A 118 8.49 -10.82 -19.79
CA LEU A 118 9.87 -10.55 -19.40
C LEU A 118 10.35 -11.54 -18.34
N ALA A 119 9.52 -11.86 -17.34
CA ALA A 119 9.87 -12.82 -16.30
C ALA A 119 10.13 -14.22 -16.87
N GLU A 120 9.27 -14.70 -17.76
CA GLU A 120 9.45 -15.99 -18.44
C GLU A 120 10.72 -16.00 -19.32
N TRP A 121 10.95 -14.94 -20.10
CA TRP A 121 12.13 -14.84 -20.95
C TRP A 121 13.43 -14.84 -20.13
N VAL A 122 13.46 -14.07 -19.03
CA VAL A 122 14.59 -14.03 -18.10
C VAL A 122 14.76 -15.39 -17.40
N ALA A 123 13.69 -16.11 -17.10
CA ALA A 123 13.77 -17.45 -16.54
C ALA A 123 14.38 -18.46 -17.52
N SER A 124 14.05 -18.38 -18.81
CA SER A 124 14.65 -19.22 -19.87
C SER A 124 16.13 -18.93 -20.11
N LEU A 125 16.55 -17.67 -20.04
CA LEU A 125 17.93 -17.25 -20.37
C LEU A 125 18.83 -17.05 -19.15
N SER A 126 18.27 -17.10 -17.94
CA SER A 126 18.87 -16.67 -16.68
C SER A 126 19.20 -15.17 -16.61
N ALA A 127 18.81 -14.52 -15.51
CA ALA A 127 19.19 -13.14 -15.21
C ALA A 127 20.71 -12.93 -15.20
N ASP A 128 21.45 -13.89 -14.61
CA ASP A 128 22.92 -13.90 -14.61
C ASP A 128 23.53 -14.15 -15.99
N GLY A 129 22.82 -14.88 -16.86
CA GLY A 129 23.19 -15.06 -18.25
C GLY A 129 23.08 -13.73 -19.01
N LEU A 130 21.91 -13.09 -18.93
CA LEU A 130 21.64 -11.82 -19.60
C LEU A 130 22.58 -10.71 -19.14
N ALA A 131 22.91 -10.64 -17.85
CA ALA A 131 23.84 -9.64 -17.32
C ALA A 131 25.28 -9.74 -17.88
N LYS A 132 25.66 -10.88 -18.50
CA LYS A 132 26.95 -11.03 -19.18
C LYS A 132 26.95 -10.46 -20.59
N VAL A 133 25.78 -10.26 -21.20
CA VAL A 133 25.62 -9.83 -22.59
C VAL A 133 24.84 -8.52 -22.76
N SER A 134 24.25 -7.99 -21.68
CA SER A 134 23.48 -6.74 -21.64
C SER A 134 23.91 -5.86 -20.47
N ASP A 135 24.02 -4.56 -20.74
CA ASP A 135 24.36 -3.56 -19.75
C ASP A 135 23.17 -3.24 -18.85
N GLN A 136 21.97 -3.10 -19.44
CA GLN A 136 20.75 -2.87 -18.68
C GLN A 136 20.40 -4.06 -17.78
N ALA A 137 20.56 -5.30 -18.24
CA ALA A 137 20.35 -6.47 -17.41
C ALA A 137 21.33 -6.53 -16.23
N ARG A 138 22.57 -6.06 -16.42
CA ARG A 138 23.58 -6.00 -15.36
C ARG A 138 23.27 -4.93 -14.32
N GLU A 139 22.85 -3.74 -14.75
CA GLU A 139 22.44 -2.65 -13.85
C GLU A 139 21.17 -3.01 -13.05
N HIS A 140 20.27 -3.81 -13.65
CA HIS A 140 18.98 -4.19 -13.07
C HIS A 140 18.95 -5.65 -12.57
N LEU A 141 20.11 -6.24 -12.27
CA LEU A 141 20.24 -7.66 -11.94
C LEU A 141 19.40 -8.09 -10.72
N GLY A 142 19.27 -7.24 -9.70
CA GLY A 142 18.46 -7.51 -8.51
C GLY A 142 16.99 -7.77 -8.85
N PRO A 143 16.29 -6.79 -9.45
CA PRO A 143 14.93 -6.98 -9.97
C PRO A 143 14.78 -8.16 -10.94
N LEU A 144 15.72 -8.36 -11.87
CA LEU A 144 15.65 -9.48 -12.83
C LEU A 144 15.76 -10.86 -12.17
N ARG A 145 16.67 -11.02 -11.20
CA ARG A 145 16.75 -12.26 -10.39
C ARG A 145 15.47 -12.51 -9.61
N ARG A 146 14.80 -11.46 -9.14
CA ARG A 146 13.48 -11.60 -8.53
C ARG A 146 12.45 -12.08 -9.54
N LEU A 147 12.36 -11.45 -10.72
CA LEU A 147 11.44 -11.91 -11.78
C LEU A 147 11.68 -13.39 -12.14
N GLN A 148 12.95 -13.80 -12.29
CA GLN A 148 13.31 -15.20 -12.50
C GLN A 148 12.79 -16.09 -11.37
N ALA A 149 13.08 -15.76 -10.10
CA ALA A 149 12.61 -16.53 -8.96
C ALA A 149 11.08 -16.56 -8.84
N ARG A 150 10.38 -15.54 -9.34
CA ARG A 150 8.91 -15.52 -9.38
C ARG A 150 8.38 -16.57 -10.35
N ALA A 151 9.05 -16.75 -11.49
CA ALA A 151 8.64 -17.69 -12.52
C ALA A 151 8.70 -19.15 -12.02
N GLU A 152 9.61 -19.47 -11.10
CA GLU A 152 9.66 -20.78 -10.41
C GLU A 152 8.41 -21.07 -9.57
N HIS A 153 7.64 -20.03 -9.24
CA HIS A 153 6.43 -20.08 -8.42
C HIS A 153 5.18 -19.66 -9.19
N GLN A 154 5.12 -19.93 -10.49
CA GLN A 154 3.93 -19.79 -11.33
C GLN A 154 3.33 -21.16 -11.65
N MET A 155 2.01 -21.20 -11.85
CA MET A 155 1.35 -22.35 -12.47
C MET A 155 1.54 -22.30 -14.00
N SER A 156 1.02 -23.28 -14.73
CA SER A 156 0.98 -23.16 -16.19
C SER A 156 0.14 -21.96 -16.63
N GLU A 157 0.40 -21.42 -17.82
CA GLU A 157 -0.34 -20.28 -18.39
C GLU A 157 -1.87 -20.50 -18.34
N THR A 158 -2.33 -21.69 -18.74
CA THR A 158 -3.75 -22.07 -18.67
C THR A 158 -4.30 -22.03 -17.24
N GLU A 159 -3.54 -22.49 -16.26
CA GLU A 159 -3.95 -22.49 -14.85
C GLU A 159 -3.93 -21.09 -14.24
N GLU A 160 -2.96 -20.25 -14.60
CA GLU A 160 -2.91 -18.84 -14.16
C GLU A 160 -4.07 -18.04 -14.76
N ASN A 161 -4.39 -18.25 -16.05
CA ASN A 161 -5.54 -17.63 -16.70
C ASN A 161 -6.87 -18.04 -16.06
N LEU A 162 -7.07 -19.34 -15.83
CA LEU A 162 -8.24 -19.85 -15.13
C LEU A 162 -8.33 -19.29 -13.70
N TYR A 163 -7.21 -19.21 -13.00
CA TYR A 163 -7.17 -18.63 -11.66
C TYR A 163 -7.56 -17.15 -11.67
N ALA A 164 -7.02 -16.36 -12.61
CA ALA A 164 -7.36 -14.94 -12.74
C ALA A 164 -8.87 -14.74 -12.92
N GLU A 165 -9.50 -15.52 -13.79
CA GLU A 165 -10.96 -15.50 -14.00
C GLU A 165 -11.73 -15.85 -12.71
N LEU A 166 -11.39 -16.99 -12.10
CA LEU A 166 -12.09 -17.48 -10.90
C LEU A 166 -11.91 -16.57 -9.69
N SER A 167 -10.74 -15.95 -9.52
CA SER A 167 -10.40 -15.09 -8.37
C SER A 167 -11.30 -13.86 -8.25
N THR A 168 -11.87 -13.40 -9.37
CA THR A 168 -12.81 -12.26 -9.42
C THR A 168 -14.11 -12.57 -8.67
N THR A 169 -14.61 -13.80 -8.84
CA THR A 169 -15.80 -14.34 -8.14
C THR A 169 -15.46 -15.13 -6.87
N GLY A 170 -14.19 -15.43 -6.65
CA GLY A 170 -13.64 -16.11 -5.48
C GLY A 170 -13.18 -15.11 -4.41
N SER A 171 -11.91 -15.14 -4.05
CA SER A 171 -11.32 -14.34 -2.98
C SER A 171 -11.65 -12.85 -3.06
N SER A 172 -11.70 -12.27 -4.26
CA SER A 172 -12.06 -10.85 -4.45
C SER A 172 -13.51 -10.55 -4.03
N ALA A 173 -14.45 -11.42 -4.40
CA ALA A 173 -15.85 -11.26 -4.02
C ALA A 173 -16.07 -11.45 -2.50
N TRP A 174 -15.39 -12.43 -1.89
CA TRP A 174 -15.43 -12.62 -0.44
C TRP A 174 -14.78 -11.47 0.33
N GLY A 175 -13.70 -10.88 -0.20
CA GLY A 175 -13.09 -9.67 0.34
C GLY A 175 -14.05 -8.49 0.32
N ARG A 176 -14.75 -8.27 -0.80
CA ARG A 176 -15.82 -7.25 -0.90
C ARG A 176 -16.94 -7.50 0.11
N LEU A 177 -17.47 -8.72 0.19
CA LEU A 177 -18.51 -9.05 1.16
C LEU A 177 -18.07 -8.76 2.61
N GLN A 178 -16.84 -9.11 2.97
CA GLN A 178 -16.31 -8.83 4.31
C GLN A 178 -16.22 -7.31 4.55
N GLY A 179 -15.77 -6.54 3.57
CA GLY A 179 -15.75 -5.07 3.62
C GLY A 179 -17.14 -4.47 3.75
N ASP A 180 -18.12 -4.94 2.98
CA ASP A 180 -19.50 -4.46 3.00
C ASP A 180 -20.16 -4.72 4.36
N VAL A 181 -20.07 -5.96 4.85
CA VAL A 181 -20.68 -6.35 6.12
C VAL A 181 -20.06 -5.60 7.31
N THR A 182 -18.73 -5.39 7.31
CA THR A 182 -18.07 -4.65 8.39
C THR A 182 -18.30 -3.15 8.32
N SER A 183 -18.39 -2.54 7.12
CA SER A 183 -18.63 -1.11 6.94
C SER A 183 -20.08 -0.70 7.23
N GLN A 184 -21.03 -1.59 6.95
CA GLN A 184 -22.46 -1.34 7.20
C GLN A 184 -22.86 -1.61 8.66
N LEU A 185 -22.03 -2.31 9.44
CA LEU A 185 -22.31 -2.61 10.83
C LEU A 185 -22.41 -1.31 11.67
N LYS A 186 -23.55 -1.16 12.33
CA LYS A 186 -23.82 -0.13 13.33
C LYS A 186 -24.15 -0.78 14.66
N THR A 187 -23.92 -0.03 15.74
CA THR A 187 -24.29 -0.47 17.06
C THR A 187 -24.76 0.71 17.91
N ARG A 188 -25.70 0.42 18.80
CA ARG A 188 -26.17 1.36 19.80
C ARG A 188 -25.14 1.50 20.92
N VAL A 189 -24.65 2.72 21.11
CA VAL A 189 -23.70 3.10 22.17
C VAL A 189 -24.41 3.95 23.20
N GLU A 190 -24.40 3.52 24.46
CA GLU A 190 -24.97 4.24 25.60
C GLU A 190 -23.98 5.29 26.12
N LEU A 191 -23.87 6.42 25.42
CA LEU A 191 -22.95 7.50 25.78
C LEU A 191 -23.48 8.34 26.97
N PRO A 192 -22.60 9.06 27.69
CA PRO A 192 -23.02 9.93 28.79
C PRO A 192 -24.03 11.02 28.41
N ASP A 193 -24.06 11.44 27.14
CA ASP A 193 -24.98 12.44 26.59
C ASP A 193 -26.23 11.84 25.94
N GLY A 194 -26.41 10.51 26.04
CA GLY A 194 -27.54 9.77 25.51
C GLY A 194 -27.14 8.71 24.50
N ALA A 195 -28.03 7.75 24.27
CA ALA A 195 -27.77 6.66 23.36
C ALA A 195 -27.73 7.11 21.90
N LYS A 196 -26.75 6.63 21.14
CA LYS A 196 -26.61 6.92 19.70
C LYS A 196 -26.35 5.64 18.92
N GLU A 197 -26.93 5.54 17.72
CA GLU A 197 -26.62 4.49 16.76
C GLU A 197 -25.43 4.94 15.93
N LEU A 198 -24.31 4.23 16.00
CA LEU A 198 -23.04 4.66 15.41
C LEU A 198 -22.41 3.57 14.54
N PRO A 199 -21.76 3.93 13.41
CA PRO A 199 -20.97 3.00 12.63
C PRO A 199 -19.72 2.55 13.39
N MET A 200 -19.24 1.33 13.15
CA MET A 200 -18.12 0.74 13.89
C MET A 200 -16.84 1.59 13.87
N ALA A 201 -16.54 2.30 12.78
CA ALA A 201 -15.39 3.21 12.71
C ALA A 201 -15.48 4.35 13.74
N ALA A 202 -16.66 4.96 13.90
CA ALA A 202 -16.89 6.00 14.90
C ALA A 202 -16.79 5.45 16.33
N VAL A 203 -17.32 4.24 16.57
CA VAL A 203 -17.19 3.55 17.85
C VAL A 203 -15.71 3.28 18.17
N ARG A 204 -14.93 2.80 17.20
CA ARG A 204 -13.49 2.55 17.39
C ARG A 204 -12.71 3.83 17.66
N GLY A 205 -13.06 4.93 16.99
CA GLY A 205 -12.47 6.25 17.21
C GLY A 205 -12.62 6.77 18.66
N MET A 206 -13.59 6.27 19.41
CA MET A 206 -13.79 6.64 20.81
C MET A 206 -12.78 5.98 21.76
N ALA A 207 -11.98 4.99 21.31
CA ALA A 207 -11.04 4.26 22.18
C ALA A 207 -9.94 5.15 22.81
N SER A 208 -9.66 6.31 22.23
CA SER A 208 -8.71 7.31 22.74
C SER A 208 -9.38 8.52 23.40
N ASN A 209 -10.71 8.50 23.59
CA ASN A 209 -11.40 9.59 24.27
C ASN A 209 -10.91 9.74 25.72
N PRO A 210 -10.68 10.96 26.25
CA PRO A 210 -10.23 11.14 27.64
C PRO A 210 -11.24 10.66 28.69
N ASP A 211 -12.54 10.70 28.41
CA ASP A 211 -13.59 10.23 29.33
C ASP A 211 -13.70 8.69 29.30
N ILE A 212 -13.41 8.06 30.44
CA ILE A 212 -13.51 6.61 30.62
C ILE A 212 -14.92 6.06 30.34
N ARG A 213 -15.97 6.83 30.63
CA ARG A 213 -17.36 6.41 30.42
C ARG A 213 -17.65 6.23 28.93
N VAL A 214 -17.13 7.15 28.10
CA VAL A 214 -17.23 7.07 26.64
C VAL A 214 -16.48 5.85 26.12
N ARG A 215 -15.21 5.66 26.53
CA ARG A 215 -14.40 4.51 26.08
C ARG A 215 -15.03 3.18 26.45
N LYS A 216 -15.52 3.06 27.68
CA LYS A 216 -16.14 1.83 28.19
C LYS A 216 -17.44 1.52 27.45
N ALA A 217 -18.32 2.50 27.28
CA ALA A 217 -19.56 2.32 26.53
C ALA A 217 -19.30 1.89 25.08
N ALA A 218 -18.32 2.51 24.42
CA ALA A 218 -17.91 2.17 23.06
C ALA A 218 -17.36 0.73 22.97
N TYR A 219 -16.45 0.34 23.85
CA TYR A 219 -15.89 -1.01 23.90
C TYR A 219 -16.96 -2.09 24.14
N GLU A 220 -17.89 -1.86 25.08
CA GLU A 220 -18.97 -2.82 25.36
C GLU A 220 -19.93 -2.94 24.18
N ALA A 221 -20.23 -1.83 23.49
CA ALA A 221 -21.03 -1.85 22.26
C ALA A 221 -20.32 -2.60 21.13
N GLU A 222 -19.00 -2.42 20.99
CA GLU A 222 -18.15 -3.14 20.04
C GLU A 222 -18.17 -4.65 20.29
N MET A 223 -18.04 -5.08 21.55
CA MET A 223 -18.07 -6.51 21.93
C MET A 223 -19.44 -7.16 21.72
N ARG A 224 -20.54 -6.39 21.71
CA ARG A 224 -21.86 -6.89 21.32
C ARG A 224 -22.05 -6.96 19.80
N ALA A 225 -21.48 -6.01 19.06
CA ALA A 225 -21.71 -5.85 17.63
C ALA A 225 -20.97 -6.89 16.79
N TRP A 226 -19.66 -7.06 17.01
CA TRP A 226 -18.83 -7.95 16.16
C TRP A 226 -19.34 -9.40 16.07
N PRO A 227 -19.80 -10.05 17.17
CA PRO A 227 -20.33 -11.40 17.08
C PRO A 227 -21.53 -11.55 16.12
N THR A 228 -22.32 -10.49 15.91
CA THR A 228 -23.52 -10.54 15.05
C THR A 228 -23.21 -10.80 13.58
N ILE A 229 -22.01 -10.44 13.13
CA ILE A 229 -21.52 -10.67 11.76
C ILE A 229 -20.41 -11.73 11.71
N GLY A 230 -20.08 -12.35 12.85
CA GLY A 230 -18.96 -13.27 12.99
C GLY A 230 -18.98 -14.42 11.99
N THR A 231 -20.16 -15.01 11.74
CA THR A 231 -20.33 -16.09 10.75
C THR A 231 -19.96 -15.66 9.34
N ALA A 232 -20.41 -14.47 8.91
CA ALA A 232 -20.12 -13.95 7.57
C ALA A 232 -18.63 -13.64 7.40
N CYS A 233 -18.02 -12.96 8.37
CA CYS A 233 -16.59 -12.67 8.35
C CYS A 233 -15.75 -13.95 8.38
N ALA A 234 -16.11 -14.93 9.21
CA ALA A 234 -15.40 -16.22 9.27
C ALA A 234 -15.51 -16.99 7.93
N ALA A 235 -16.69 -17.01 7.31
CA ALA A 235 -16.88 -17.61 5.99
C ALA A 235 -16.01 -16.95 4.92
N ALA A 236 -16.00 -15.61 4.87
CA ALA A 236 -15.17 -14.85 3.94
C ALA A 236 -13.67 -15.11 4.15
N MET A 237 -13.18 -15.06 5.40
CA MET A 237 -11.79 -15.36 5.73
C MET A 237 -11.41 -16.80 5.35
N ASN A 238 -12.27 -17.77 5.61
CA ASN A 238 -12.05 -19.17 5.25
C ASN A 238 -11.99 -19.38 3.73
N ALA A 239 -12.87 -18.72 2.97
CA ALA A 239 -12.86 -18.78 1.52
C ALA A 239 -11.55 -18.20 0.94
N ILE A 240 -11.17 -16.99 1.39
CA ILE A 240 -9.94 -16.31 0.94
C ILE A 240 -8.70 -17.15 1.29
N LYS A 241 -8.60 -17.66 2.52
CA LYS A 241 -7.43 -18.47 2.93
C LYS A 241 -7.45 -19.87 2.32
N GLY A 242 -8.62 -20.46 2.10
CA GLY A 242 -8.77 -21.71 1.37
C GLY A 242 -8.24 -21.62 -0.05
N GLU A 243 -8.64 -20.58 -0.78
CA GLU A 243 -8.13 -20.27 -2.12
C GLU A 243 -6.63 -20.02 -2.10
N ALA A 244 -6.14 -19.11 -1.24
CA ALA A 244 -4.71 -18.81 -1.13
C ALA A 244 -3.86 -20.05 -0.84
N ASN A 245 -4.33 -20.95 0.03
CA ASN A 245 -3.64 -22.21 0.32
C ASN A 245 -3.62 -23.15 -0.89
N ALA A 246 -4.70 -23.22 -1.67
CA ALA A 246 -4.75 -24.04 -2.87
C ALA A 246 -3.80 -23.53 -3.96
N VAL A 247 -3.82 -22.22 -4.22
CA VAL A 247 -2.93 -21.57 -5.18
C VAL A 247 -1.48 -21.70 -4.77
N ASN A 248 -1.15 -21.45 -3.50
CA ASN A 248 0.22 -21.56 -3.01
C ASN A 248 0.80 -22.97 -3.18
N ARG A 249 0.00 -24.03 -2.97
CA ARG A 249 0.44 -25.41 -3.23
C ARG A 249 0.73 -25.65 -4.71
N ARG A 250 -0.11 -25.15 -5.61
CA ARG A 250 0.11 -25.31 -7.07
C ARG A 250 1.32 -24.52 -7.55
N ARG A 251 1.55 -23.33 -6.99
CA ARG A 251 2.76 -22.52 -7.17
C ARG A 251 3.98 -23.01 -6.40
N GLN A 252 3.90 -24.21 -5.82
CA GLN A 252 5.00 -24.89 -5.12
C GLN A 252 5.64 -24.10 -3.96
N TRP A 253 4.89 -23.21 -3.32
CA TRP A 253 5.31 -22.59 -2.08
C TRP A 253 5.28 -23.61 -0.94
N THR A 254 6.37 -23.69 -0.16
CA THR A 254 6.45 -24.57 1.01
C THR A 254 5.43 -24.19 2.07
N SER A 255 5.19 -22.89 2.27
CA SER A 255 4.14 -22.38 3.16
C SER A 255 3.56 -21.06 2.64
N PRO A 256 2.34 -20.67 3.06
CA PRO A 256 1.79 -19.35 2.76
C PRO A 256 2.66 -18.18 3.27
N LEU A 257 3.45 -18.43 4.32
CA LEU A 257 4.41 -17.46 4.83
C LEU A 257 5.53 -17.21 3.80
N ASP A 258 6.06 -18.24 3.15
CA ASP A 258 7.14 -18.07 2.16
C ASP A 258 6.69 -17.22 0.96
N ALA A 259 5.48 -17.43 0.46
CA ALA A 259 4.88 -16.59 -0.58
C ALA A 259 4.78 -15.11 -0.14
N SER A 260 4.38 -14.88 1.11
CA SER A 260 4.25 -13.52 1.68
C SER A 260 5.62 -12.87 1.88
N LEU A 261 6.61 -13.62 2.37
CA LEU A 261 7.99 -13.18 2.57
C LEU A 261 8.63 -12.79 1.25
N TYR A 262 8.47 -13.62 0.23
CA TYR A 262 8.96 -13.35 -1.12
C TYR A 262 8.33 -12.07 -1.71
N ALA A 263 7.00 -11.92 -1.61
CA ALA A 263 6.29 -10.74 -2.08
C ALA A 263 6.79 -9.44 -1.43
N ASN A 264 7.15 -9.50 -0.14
CA ASN A 264 7.64 -8.36 0.64
C ASN A 264 9.17 -8.21 0.63
N SER A 265 9.91 -9.04 -0.10
CA SER A 265 11.38 -9.02 -0.13
C SER A 265 12.03 -9.26 1.24
N VAL A 266 11.39 -10.06 2.10
CA VAL A 266 11.85 -10.35 3.45
C VAL A 266 12.40 -11.77 3.50
N SER A 267 13.63 -11.95 3.99
CA SER A 267 14.16 -13.30 4.20
C SER A 267 13.49 -13.97 5.41
N ARG A 268 13.39 -15.30 5.41
CA ARG A 268 12.90 -16.05 6.57
C ARG A 268 13.69 -15.76 7.85
N ALA A 269 15.01 -15.68 7.75
CA ALA A 269 15.86 -15.34 8.89
C ALA A 269 15.53 -13.94 9.46
N THR A 270 15.27 -12.96 8.59
CA THR A 270 14.85 -11.61 9.02
C THR A 270 13.51 -11.64 9.74
N PHE A 271 12.53 -12.36 9.18
CA PHE A 271 11.21 -12.50 9.81
C PHE A 271 11.28 -13.21 11.16
N ASP A 272 12.00 -14.33 11.24
CA ASP A 272 12.14 -15.11 12.46
C ASP A 272 12.88 -14.31 13.54
N ALA A 273 13.91 -13.53 13.17
CA ALA A 273 14.59 -12.61 14.08
C ALA A 273 13.66 -11.52 14.63
N MET A 274 12.83 -10.91 13.78
CA MET A 274 11.82 -9.93 14.20
C MET A 274 10.81 -10.56 15.18
N GLN A 275 10.29 -11.75 14.87
CA GLN A 275 9.35 -12.46 15.74
C GLN A 275 9.97 -12.85 17.08
N ALA A 276 11.22 -13.30 17.08
CA ALA A 276 11.96 -13.60 18.30
C ALA A 276 12.17 -12.34 19.17
N ALA A 277 12.51 -11.21 18.55
CA ALA A 277 12.65 -9.93 19.26
C ALA A 277 11.32 -9.45 19.87
N VAL A 278 10.21 -9.59 19.15
CA VAL A 278 8.85 -9.30 19.66
C VAL A 278 8.56 -10.16 20.89
N HIS A 279 8.76 -11.48 20.81
CA HIS A 279 8.53 -12.39 21.93
C HIS A 279 9.41 -12.09 23.15
N ALA A 280 10.70 -11.80 22.94
CA ALA A 280 11.63 -11.44 23.99
C ALA A 280 11.24 -10.13 24.70
N SER A 281 10.58 -9.21 24.00
CA SER A 281 10.14 -7.91 24.53
C SER A 281 8.80 -7.98 25.27
N LEU A 282 8.04 -9.08 25.17
CA LEU A 282 6.72 -9.20 25.82
C LEU A 282 6.73 -8.94 27.34
N PRO A 283 7.75 -9.32 28.13
CA PRO A 283 7.83 -8.97 29.55
C PRO A 283 7.80 -7.45 29.80
N ASP A 284 8.48 -6.65 28.98
CA ASP A 284 8.50 -5.18 29.10
C ASP A 284 7.18 -4.57 28.69
N PHE A 285 6.56 -5.05 27.60
CA PHE A 285 5.20 -4.66 27.24
C PHE A 285 4.20 -4.96 28.37
N ARG A 286 4.27 -6.14 28.99
CA ARG A 286 3.41 -6.48 30.14
C ARG A 286 3.68 -5.57 31.34
N LYS A 287 4.94 -5.21 31.61
CA LYS A 287 5.29 -4.26 32.68
C LYS A 287 4.68 -2.88 32.41
N TRP A 288 4.82 -2.38 31.19
CA TRP A 288 4.19 -1.13 30.75
C TRP A 288 2.67 -1.16 30.89
N LEU A 289 1.99 -2.20 30.39
CA LEU A 289 0.53 -2.30 30.49
C LEU A 289 0.04 -2.34 31.95
N ARG A 290 0.80 -2.94 32.88
CA ARG A 290 0.49 -2.87 34.32
C ARG A 290 0.70 -1.46 34.90
N VAL A 291 1.71 -0.71 34.45
CA VAL A 291 1.90 0.69 34.82
C VAL A 291 0.73 1.52 34.30
N LYS A 292 0.42 1.42 33.01
CA LYS A 292 -0.68 2.15 32.38
C LYS A 292 -2.03 1.82 33.02
N GLY A 293 -2.27 0.56 33.37
CA GLY A 293 -3.45 0.14 34.14
C GLY A 293 -3.54 0.88 35.48
N ARG A 294 -2.45 0.88 36.28
CA ARG A 294 -2.41 1.63 37.56
C ARG A 294 -2.67 3.13 37.38
N LEU A 295 -2.10 3.75 36.35
CA LEU A 295 -2.35 5.17 36.02
C LEU A 295 -3.82 5.45 35.66
N ASN A 296 -4.55 4.45 35.16
CA ASN A 296 -5.97 4.53 34.83
C ASN A 296 -6.88 3.95 35.94
N GLY A 297 -6.35 3.66 37.12
CA GLY A 297 -7.10 3.12 38.26
C GLY A 297 -7.42 1.62 38.18
N ASP A 298 -6.84 0.88 37.22
CA ASP A 298 -7.02 -0.56 37.10
C ASP A 298 -6.11 -1.31 38.10
N ALA A 299 -6.69 -2.22 38.90
CA ALA A 299 -5.98 -2.95 39.96
C ALA A 299 -5.43 -4.33 39.52
N LYS A 300 -5.96 -4.93 38.45
CA LYS A 300 -5.65 -6.32 38.03
C LYS A 300 -5.01 -6.42 36.63
N GLY A 301 -4.34 -5.35 36.20
CA GLY A 301 -3.92 -5.16 34.81
C GLY A 301 -4.90 -4.26 34.06
N ILE A 302 -4.47 -3.75 32.91
CA ILE A 302 -5.22 -2.73 32.16
C ILE A 302 -6.54 -3.27 31.63
N SER A 303 -7.62 -2.52 31.83
CA SER A 303 -8.91 -2.82 31.20
C SER A 303 -8.82 -2.61 29.69
N TRP A 304 -9.56 -3.38 28.88
CA TRP A 304 -9.50 -3.26 27.42
C TRP A 304 -9.86 -1.86 26.92
N TRP A 305 -10.86 -1.20 27.51
CA TRP A 305 -11.23 0.19 27.20
C TRP A 305 -10.20 1.23 27.67
N ASN A 306 -9.18 0.85 28.44
CA ASN A 306 -8.07 1.70 28.85
C ASN A 306 -6.80 1.49 28.00
N LEU A 307 -6.78 0.49 27.11
CA LEU A 307 -5.59 0.16 26.31
C LEU A 307 -5.11 1.36 25.47
N MET A 308 -6.05 2.10 24.88
CA MET A 308 -5.79 3.28 24.05
C MET A 308 -6.06 4.60 24.78
N ALA A 309 -6.33 4.57 26.09
CA ALA A 309 -6.58 5.78 26.87
C ALA A 309 -5.36 6.73 26.78
N PRO A 310 -5.59 8.04 26.58
CA PRO A 310 -4.54 9.04 26.67
C PRO A 310 -4.05 9.12 28.11
N LEU A 311 -2.78 9.48 28.29
CA LEU A 311 -2.26 9.79 29.62
C LEU A 311 -2.78 11.15 30.06
N SER A 312 -3.19 11.28 31.32
CA SER A 312 -3.82 12.49 31.87
C SER A 312 -2.96 13.76 31.84
N PHE A 313 -1.66 13.61 31.58
CA PHE A 313 -0.67 14.68 31.53
C PHE A 313 -0.11 14.96 30.13
N ALA A 314 -0.55 14.23 29.10
CA ALA A 314 -0.09 14.48 27.73
C ALA A 314 -0.85 15.67 27.13
N PRO A 315 -0.17 16.67 26.54
CA PRO A 315 -0.85 17.77 25.85
C PRO A 315 -1.67 17.21 24.69
N SER A 316 -2.94 17.63 24.61
CA SER A 316 -3.89 17.10 23.63
C SER A 316 -3.85 17.83 22.28
N ASN A 317 -3.27 19.04 22.22
CA ASN A 317 -3.33 19.89 21.04
C ASN A 317 -1.93 20.47 20.74
N ILE A 318 -1.39 20.17 19.56
CA ILE A 318 -0.20 20.81 18.99
C ILE A 318 -0.68 21.61 17.78
N SER A 319 -0.39 22.91 17.73
CA SER A 319 -0.72 23.72 16.56
C SER A 319 0.15 23.32 15.35
N TRP A 320 -0.29 23.65 14.14
CA TRP A 320 0.49 23.38 12.93
C TRP A 320 1.93 23.90 13.02
N ASN A 321 2.09 25.17 13.42
CA ASN A 321 3.40 25.81 13.52
C ASN A 321 4.27 25.15 14.60
N GLU A 322 3.70 24.78 15.75
CA GLU A 322 4.45 24.02 16.77
C GLU A 322 4.86 22.65 16.25
N GLY A 323 3.98 21.96 15.51
CA GLY A 323 4.28 20.68 14.87
C GLY A 323 5.45 20.78 13.89
N VAL A 324 5.42 21.79 13.02
CA VAL A 324 6.52 22.09 12.07
C VAL A 324 7.82 22.33 12.82
N GLN A 325 7.82 23.19 13.85
CA GLN A 325 9.02 23.50 14.62
C GLN A 325 9.55 22.29 15.39
N LEU A 326 8.67 21.43 15.92
CA LEU A 326 9.07 20.20 16.60
C LEU A 326 9.76 19.22 15.63
N VAL A 327 9.17 18.99 14.45
CA VAL A 327 9.76 18.09 13.43
C VAL A 327 11.08 18.66 12.92
N ARG A 328 11.11 19.95 12.55
CA ARG A 328 12.31 20.63 12.09
C ARG A 328 13.42 20.60 13.15
N GLY A 329 13.07 20.88 14.40
CA GLY A 329 13.99 20.82 15.55
C GLY A 329 14.58 19.42 15.75
N ALA A 330 13.75 18.39 15.71
CA ALA A 330 14.19 17.00 15.82
C ALA A 330 15.13 16.59 14.69
N PHE A 331 14.84 17.01 13.44
CA PHE A 331 15.71 16.74 12.31
C PHE A 331 17.03 17.50 12.40
N SER A 332 17.01 18.77 12.81
CA SER A 332 18.24 19.56 13.00
C SER A 332 19.17 18.99 14.07
N ALA A 333 18.64 18.27 15.06
CA ALA A 333 19.46 17.57 16.05
C ALA A 333 20.24 16.38 15.46
N TYR A 334 19.90 15.95 14.24
CA TYR A 334 20.54 14.84 13.55
C TYR A 334 21.31 15.27 12.29
N SER A 335 20.69 16.06 11.40
CA SER A 335 21.27 16.51 10.12
C SER A 335 20.60 17.80 9.65
N ASP A 336 21.43 18.77 9.26
CA ASP A 336 20.97 20.04 8.69
C ASP A 336 20.27 19.85 7.35
N GLU A 337 20.67 18.84 6.56
CA GLU A 337 20.01 18.49 5.29
C GLU A 337 18.56 18.02 5.51
N LEU A 338 18.29 17.24 6.57
CA LEU A 338 16.93 16.83 6.91
C LEU A 338 16.09 18.01 7.40
N ALA A 339 16.67 18.93 8.17
CA ALA A 339 15.98 20.17 8.54
C ALA A 339 15.66 21.02 7.31
N GLY A 340 16.61 21.13 6.38
CA GLY A 340 16.42 21.80 5.09
C GLY A 340 15.36 21.14 4.21
N LEU A 341 15.15 19.82 4.32
CA LEU A 341 14.05 19.12 3.64
C LEU A 341 12.68 19.56 4.16
N VAL A 342 12.54 19.82 5.47
CA VAL A 342 11.30 20.37 6.04
C VAL A 342 11.02 21.76 5.48
N ASP A 343 12.04 22.62 5.47
CA ASP A 343 11.93 23.98 4.92
C ASP A 343 11.52 23.93 3.45
N ARG A 344 12.23 23.13 2.64
CA ARG A 344 11.90 22.93 1.22
C ARG A 344 10.49 22.39 1.00
N SER A 345 10.04 21.43 1.80
CA SER A 345 8.68 20.86 1.66
C SER A 345 7.56 21.87 1.92
N LEU A 346 7.83 22.89 2.75
CA LEU A 346 6.90 23.98 3.03
C LEU A 346 6.97 25.03 1.92
N ASP A 347 8.18 25.44 1.53
CA ASP A 347 8.43 26.46 0.51
C ASP A 347 7.93 26.02 -0.88
N GLU A 348 8.12 24.75 -1.23
CA GLU A 348 7.68 24.15 -2.50
C GLU A 348 6.27 23.53 -2.42
N GLN A 349 5.53 23.77 -1.32
CA GLN A 349 4.14 23.33 -1.16
C GLN A 349 3.92 21.82 -1.37
N TRP A 350 4.66 20.96 -0.68
CA TRP A 350 4.48 19.50 -0.79
C TRP A 350 3.41 18.93 0.15
N ILE A 351 2.83 19.76 1.03
CA ILE A 351 1.96 19.29 2.11
C ILE A 351 0.53 19.81 1.94
N ASP A 352 -0.43 18.88 1.93
CA ASP A 352 -1.85 19.16 2.05
C ASP A 352 -2.35 18.75 3.45
N ALA A 353 -2.49 19.73 4.35
CA ALA A 353 -2.70 19.46 5.77
C ALA A 353 -4.18 19.50 6.21
N GLU A 354 -5.00 20.36 5.61
CA GLU A 354 -6.38 20.60 6.05
C GLU A 354 -7.28 19.36 5.84
N PRO A 355 -7.92 18.80 6.88
CA PRO A 355 -9.00 17.83 6.71
C PRO A 355 -10.23 18.51 6.11
N ARG A 356 -10.77 17.94 5.04
CA ARG A 356 -11.95 18.48 4.35
C ARG A 356 -12.79 17.37 3.73
N GLU A 357 -14.05 17.67 3.46
CA GLU A 357 -14.95 16.74 2.79
C GLU A 357 -14.37 16.34 1.43
N GLY A 358 -14.44 15.05 1.11
CA GLY A 358 -13.89 14.51 -0.14
C GLY A 358 -12.40 14.14 -0.08
N LYS A 359 -11.63 14.65 0.89
CA LYS A 359 -10.23 14.24 1.09
C LYS A 359 -10.16 12.90 1.83
N VAL A 360 -9.32 11.99 1.35
CA VAL A 360 -9.18 10.61 1.86
C VAL A 360 -7.80 10.31 2.44
#